data_AF-A0A8J3F3I6-F1
#
_entry.id   AF-A0A8J3F3I6-F1
#
_cell.length_a   1.000
_cell.length_b   1.000
_cell.length_c   1.000
_cell.angle_alpha   90.00
_cell.angle_beta   90.00
_cell.angle_gamma   90.00
#
_symmetry.space_group_name_H-M   'P 1'
#
loop_
_entity.id
_entity.type
_entity.pdbx_description
1 polymer ?
#
loop_
_entity_poly.entity_id
_entity_poly.type
_entity_poly.pdbx_seq_one_letter_code
_entity_poly.pdbx_strand_id
1 'polypeptide(L)'
;MRTDIASFYENIDRERLVEKIDRDQLLSPASKKYVKQILNSYGALSGSTTGIPRGVGISAYLAELYLRRIDNSIRKIAGLVLYCRFVDDIVAVFARPPIGKDLGSYKDLIIKILTDEGLTHNTAKTRELKLADSSPKKFEYLGYRFHLTPAGIALSPSAAKVVKYDARMKATFAEYWRERPVDPKGAYRKLVGRIKFLTGNTRLSNSKSSAVTGIYFNNSIVTDLTSFKRLDRRLKIRIAELKRSSLQKQLKHLKFTTGFEQRRYHNFSTRELQMIVKAWKHG
;
A
#
# COMPACT_ATOMS: atom_id res chain seq x y z
N MET A 1 -4.13 -13.43 11.96
CA MET A 1 -3.31 -14.04 10.90
C MET A 1 -3.16 -13.04 9.76
N ARG A 2 -1.93 -12.81 9.28
CA ARG A 2 -1.66 -12.02 8.07
C ARG A 2 -0.83 -12.86 7.12
N THR A 3 -1.17 -12.86 5.84
CA THR A 3 -0.40 -13.55 4.79
C THR A 3 -0.43 -12.76 3.49
N ASP A 4 0.44 -13.13 2.57
CA ASP A 4 0.62 -12.53 1.24
C ASP A 4 0.90 -13.68 0.28
N ILE A 5 0.22 -13.71 -0.87
CA ILE A 5 0.41 -14.77 -1.87
C ILE A 5 1.67 -14.46 -2.68
N ALA A 6 2.63 -15.39 -2.70
CA ALA A 6 3.90 -15.18 -3.39
C ALA A 6 3.73 -15.26 -4.91
N SER A 7 4.26 -14.26 -5.62
CA SER A 7 4.21 -14.14 -7.09
C SER A 7 2.84 -14.49 -7.66
N PHE A 8 1.79 -13.91 -7.06
CA PHE A 8 0.41 -14.34 -7.28
C PHE A 8 0.03 -14.44 -8.75
N TYR A 9 0.25 -13.38 -9.54
CA TYR A 9 -0.11 -13.38 -10.96
C TYR A 9 0.66 -14.43 -11.78
N GLU A 10 1.91 -14.71 -11.43
CA GLU A 10 2.77 -15.68 -12.14
C GLU A 10 2.44 -17.13 -11.78
N ASN A 11 1.86 -17.37 -10.61
CA ASN A 11 1.60 -18.71 -10.08
C ASN A 11 0.16 -19.19 -10.27
N ILE A 12 -0.72 -18.41 -10.91
CA ILE A 12 -2.09 -18.84 -11.20
C ILE A 12 -2.08 -20.03 -12.16
N ASP A 13 -2.72 -21.13 -11.77
CA ASP A 13 -2.91 -22.29 -12.63
C ASP A 13 -3.93 -21.96 -13.75
N ARG A 14 -3.44 -21.90 -15.00
CA ARG A 14 -4.25 -21.54 -16.17
C ARG A 14 -5.23 -22.64 -16.55
N GLU A 15 -4.87 -23.91 -16.35
CA GLU A 15 -5.76 -25.03 -16.69
C GLU A 15 -6.97 -25.02 -15.76
N ARG A 16 -6.75 -24.93 -14.44
CA ARG A 16 -7.83 -24.79 -13.46
C ARG A 16 -8.70 -23.57 -13.71
N LEU A 17 -8.09 -22.44 -14.09
CA LEU A 17 -8.83 -21.22 -14.41
C LEU A 17 -9.73 -21.41 -15.64
N VAL A 18 -9.21 -22.02 -16.70
CA VAL A 18 -9.96 -22.30 -17.93
C VAL A 18 -11.11 -23.29 -17.66
N GLU A 19 -10.85 -24.37 -16.92
CA GLU A 19 -11.88 -25.32 -16.51
C GLU A 19 -13.02 -24.64 -15.75
N LYS A 20 -12.66 -23.71 -14.84
CA LYS A 20 -13.64 -22.94 -14.08
C LYS A 20 -14.49 -22.05 -14.99
N ILE A 21 -13.87 -21.35 -15.94
CA ILE A 21 -14.57 -20.51 -16.91
C ILE A 21 -15.53 -21.34 -17.77
N ASP A 22 -15.10 -22.53 -18.18
CA ASP A 22 -15.92 -23.40 -19.01
C ASP A 22 -17.14 -23.90 -18.24
N ARG A 23 -16.95 -24.30 -16.97
CA ARG A 23 -18.00 -24.81 -16.07
C ARG A 23 -19.03 -23.77 -15.67
N ASP A 24 -18.63 -22.54 -15.35
CA ASP A 24 -19.54 -21.54 -14.80
C ASP A 24 -20.60 -21.08 -15.85
N GLN A 25 -20.39 -21.34 -17.15
CA GLN A 25 -21.30 -21.00 -18.28
C GLN A 25 -21.75 -19.51 -18.35
N LEU A 26 -21.15 -18.62 -17.57
CA LEU A 26 -21.50 -17.20 -17.50
C LEU A 26 -21.04 -16.37 -18.71
N LEU A 27 -20.18 -16.93 -19.56
CA LEU A 27 -19.55 -16.25 -20.69
C LEU A 27 -19.96 -16.88 -22.01
N SER A 28 -20.17 -16.01 -23.01
CA SER A 28 -20.39 -16.44 -24.40
C SER A 28 -19.20 -17.27 -24.92
N PRO A 29 -19.42 -18.17 -25.90
CA PRO A 29 -18.34 -18.91 -26.56
C PRO A 29 -17.24 -17.99 -27.12
N ALA A 30 -17.62 -16.84 -27.69
CA ALA A 30 -16.67 -15.86 -28.21
C ALA A 30 -15.80 -15.26 -27.09
N SER A 31 -16.40 -14.85 -25.98
CA SER A 31 -15.66 -14.33 -24.81
C SER A 31 -14.69 -15.36 -24.26
N LYS A 32 -15.12 -16.62 -24.13
CA LYS A 32 -14.26 -17.74 -23.70
C LYS A 32 -13.07 -17.91 -24.66
N LYS A 33 -13.30 -17.86 -25.96
CA LYS A 33 -12.24 -17.94 -26.99
C LYS A 33 -11.21 -16.82 -26.82
N TYR A 34 -11.63 -15.57 -26.63
CA TYR A 34 -10.71 -14.45 -26.44
C TYR A 34 -9.87 -14.57 -25.16
N VAL A 35 -10.48 -15.00 -24.05
CA VAL A 35 -9.74 -15.24 -22.80
C VAL A 35 -8.67 -16.31 -23.00
N LYS A 36 -9.02 -17.44 -23.63
CA LYS A 36 -8.08 -18.52 -23.92
C LYS A 36 -6.95 -18.04 -24.84
N GLN A 37 -7.25 -17.24 -25.87
CA GLN A 37 -6.23 -16.65 -26.73
C GLN A 37 -5.24 -15.78 -25.96
N ILE A 38 -5.71 -14.91 -25.08
CA ILE A 38 -4.85 -14.05 -24.26
C ILE A 38 -3.94 -14.90 -23.35
N LEU A 39 -4.49 -15.92 -22.70
CA LEU A 39 -3.72 -16.82 -21.83
C LEU A 39 -2.66 -17.61 -22.62
N ASN A 40 -3.01 -18.09 -23.81
CA ASN A 40 -2.10 -18.83 -24.69
C ASN A 40 -0.97 -17.92 -25.20
N SER A 41 -1.28 -16.71 -25.67
CA SER A 41 -0.29 -15.72 -26.09
C SER A 41 0.66 -15.35 -24.95
N TYR A 42 0.13 -15.17 -23.74
CA TYR A 42 0.99 -14.93 -22.56
C TYR A 42 1.94 -16.10 -22.29
N GLY A 43 1.46 -17.34 -22.41
CA GLY A 43 2.32 -18.53 -22.28
C GLY A 43 3.43 -18.57 -23.31
N ALA A 44 3.10 -18.33 -24.57
CA ALA A 44 4.07 -18.31 -25.67
C ALA A 44 5.14 -17.22 -25.47
N LEU A 45 4.76 -16.04 -24.97
CA LEU A 45 5.68 -14.93 -24.73
C LEU A 45 6.52 -15.10 -23.46
N SER A 46 5.94 -15.67 -22.40
CA SER A 46 6.62 -15.82 -21.10
C SER A 46 7.44 -17.12 -21.00
N GLY A 47 7.14 -18.12 -21.83
CA GLY A 47 7.67 -19.48 -21.69
C GLY A 47 7.12 -20.25 -20.49
N SER A 48 6.17 -19.68 -19.74
CA SER A 48 5.60 -20.29 -18.53
C SER A 48 4.33 -21.09 -18.83
N THR A 49 4.15 -22.20 -18.12
CA THR A 49 2.91 -22.99 -18.13
C THR A 49 1.85 -22.41 -17.19
N THR A 50 2.25 -21.57 -16.23
CA THR A 50 1.37 -20.89 -15.26
C THR A 50 1.38 -19.37 -15.43
N GLY A 51 0.40 -18.73 -14.80
CA GLY A 51 0.32 -17.30 -14.62
C GLY A 51 -0.59 -16.59 -15.63
N ILE A 52 -0.88 -15.31 -15.33
CA ILE A 52 -1.67 -14.44 -16.18
C ILE A 52 -0.97 -13.07 -16.33
N PRO A 53 -1.13 -12.37 -17.47
CA PRO A 53 -0.37 -11.16 -17.74
C PRO A 53 -0.77 -9.99 -16.83
N ARG A 54 0.20 -9.34 -16.21
CA ARG A 54 -0.03 -8.09 -15.47
C ARG A 54 -0.30 -6.92 -16.43
N GLY A 55 -1.16 -5.99 -16.02
CA GLY A 55 -1.46 -4.78 -16.80
C GLY A 55 -2.49 -4.97 -17.92
N VAL A 56 -2.97 -6.20 -18.16
CA VAL A 56 -4.10 -6.46 -19.05
C VAL A 56 -5.41 -6.35 -18.27
N GLY A 57 -6.38 -5.60 -18.79
CA GLY A 57 -7.61 -5.25 -18.07
C GLY A 57 -8.43 -6.45 -17.56
N ILE A 58 -8.42 -7.57 -18.28
CA ILE A 58 -9.16 -8.78 -17.87
C ILE A 58 -8.45 -9.58 -16.77
N SER A 59 -7.14 -9.43 -16.60
CA SER A 59 -6.35 -10.27 -15.69
C SER A 59 -6.74 -10.07 -14.22
N ALA A 60 -7.14 -8.87 -13.83
CA ALA A 60 -7.65 -8.62 -12.48
C ALA A 60 -8.92 -9.43 -12.18
N TYR A 61 -9.84 -9.53 -13.15
CA TYR A 61 -11.07 -10.32 -13.01
C TYR A 61 -10.80 -11.82 -12.99
N LEU A 62 -9.84 -12.28 -13.81
CA LEU A 62 -9.42 -13.69 -13.84
C LEU A 62 -8.76 -14.11 -12.52
N ALA A 63 -7.84 -13.29 -12.00
CA ALA A 63 -7.25 -13.47 -10.68
C ALA A 63 -8.33 -13.57 -9.60
N GLU A 64 -9.32 -12.69 -9.66
CA GLU A 64 -10.39 -12.67 -8.67
C GLU A 64 -11.31 -13.89 -8.79
N LEU A 65 -11.61 -14.34 -10.01
CA LEU A 65 -12.36 -15.57 -10.26
C LEU A 65 -11.64 -16.79 -9.67
N TYR A 66 -10.30 -16.84 -9.79
CA TYR A 66 -9.47 -17.91 -9.23
C TYR A 66 -9.54 -17.92 -7.70
N LEU A 67 -9.33 -16.76 -7.07
CA LEU A 67 -9.28 -16.64 -5.61
C LEU A 67 -10.63 -16.92 -4.91
N ARG A 68 -11.77 -16.87 -5.62
CA ARG A 68 -13.09 -17.15 -5.02
C ARG A 68 -13.16 -18.48 -4.27
N ARG A 69 -12.50 -19.55 -4.76
CA ARG A 69 -12.49 -20.84 -4.07
C ARG A 69 -11.73 -20.77 -2.76
N ILE A 70 -10.53 -20.18 -2.79
CA ILE A 70 -9.69 -19.92 -1.61
C ILE A 70 -10.45 -19.08 -0.59
N ASP A 71 -11.07 -17.97 -1.02
CA ASP A 71 -11.84 -17.09 -0.15
C ASP A 71 -12.97 -17.85 0.54
N ASN A 72 -13.70 -18.67 -0.22
CA ASN A 72 -14.80 -19.47 0.32
C ASN A 72 -14.32 -20.56 1.28
N SER A 73 -13.18 -21.19 1.02
CA SER A 73 -12.56 -22.17 1.93
C SER A 73 -12.08 -21.52 3.22
N ILE A 74 -11.44 -20.34 3.14
CA ILE A 74 -11.02 -19.59 4.34
C ILE A 74 -12.23 -19.16 5.16
N ARG A 75 -13.32 -18.70 4.51
CA ARG A 75 -14.57 -18.32 5.19
C ARG A 75 -15.24 -19.45 5.96
N LYS A 76 -14.97 -20.71 5.60
CA LYS A 76 -15.50 -21.89 6.28
C LYS A 76 -14.67 -22.32 7.49
N ILE A 77 -13.49 -21.73 7.74
CA ILE A 77 -12.67 -22.07 8.90
C ILE A 77 -13.42 -21.68 10.17
N ALA A 78 -13.54 -22.63 11.09
CA ALA A 78 -14.21 -22.42 12.38
C ALA A 78 -13.54 -21.29 13.17
N GLY A 79 -14.36 -20.45 13.81
CA GLY A 79 -13.89 -19.34 14.62
C GLY A 79 -13.45 -18.11 13.82
N LEU A 80 -13.60 -18.07 12.50
CA LEU A 80 -13.33 -16.85 11.73
C LEU A 80 -14.31 -15.73 12.11
N VAL A 81 -13.77 -14.57 12.49
CA VAL A 81 -14.52 -13.36 12.85
C VAL A 81 -14.48 -12.33 11.71
N LEU A 82 -13.31 -12.17 11.10
CA LEU A 82 -13.12 -11.20 10.02
C LEU A 82 -12.16 -11.77 8.97
N TYR A 83 -12.54 -11.65 7.70
CA TYR A 83 -11.68 -11.96 6.56
C TYR A 83 -11.65 -10.78 5.60
N CYS A 84 -10.45 -10.25 5.37
CA CYS A 84 -10.20 -9.17 4.43
C CYS A 84 -9.10 -9.60 3.47
N ARG A 85 -9.36 -9.50 2.16
CA ARG A 85 -8.37 -9.69 1.11
C ARG A 85 -8.31 -8.47 0.21
N PHE A 86 -7.10 -8.07 -0.15
CA PHE A 86 -6.85 -7.07 -1.17
C PHE A 86 -5.81 -7.63 -2.13
N VAL A 87 -6.26 -8.12 -3.29
CA VAL A 87 -5.42 -8.83 -4.26
C VAL A 87 -4.74 -10.04 -3.59
N ASP A 88 -3.43 -9.98 -3.38
CA ASP A 88 -2.55 -11.00 -2.79
C ASP A 88 -2.44 -10.89 -1.26
N ASP A 89 -2.77 -9.74 -0.69
CA ASP A 89 -2.67 -9.43 0.74
C ASP A 89 -3.93 -9.91 1.49
N ILE A 90 -3.76 -10.84 2.44
CA ILE A 90 -4.84 -11.43 3.24
C ILE A 90 -4.64 -11.14 4.74
N VAL A 91 -5.71 -10.71 5.39
CA VAL A 91 -5.83 -10.62 6.85
C VAL A 91 -7.05 -11.41 7.30
N ALA A 92 -6.85 -12.30 8.27
CA ALA A 92 -7.91 -13.07 8.90
C ALA A 92 -7.81 -12.96 10.43
N VAL A 93 -8.92 -12.67 11.08
CA VAL A 93 -9.06 -12.58 12.54
C VAL A 93 -9.94 -13.73 12.99
N PHE A 94 -9.46 -14.48 13.96
CA PHE A 94 -10.15 -15.62 14.52
C PHE A 94 -10.46 -15.35 16.00
N ALA A 95 -11.64 -15.81 16.43
CA ALA A 95 -12.00 -15.88 17.83
C ALA A 95 -11.05 -16.85 18.54
N ARG A 96 -10.85 -16.60 19.83
CA ARG A 96 -10.14 -17.58 20.66
C ARG A 96 -10.99 -18.85 20.70
N PRO A 97 -10.40 -20.04 20.43
CA PRO A 97 -11.13 -21.27 20.61
C PRO A 97 -11.62 -21.42 22.06
N PRO A 98 -12.76 -22.12 22.30
CA PRO A 98 -13.18 -22.52 23.63
C PRO A 98 -12.06 -23.29 24.36
N ILE A 99 -12.03 -23.17 25.69
CA ILE A 99 -11.08 -23.91 26.54
C ILE A 99 -11.20 -25.41 26.23
N GLY A 100 -10.06 -26.07 25.98
CA GLY A 100 -10.00 -27.50 25.67
C GLY A 100 -10.22 -27.88 24.19
N LYS A 101 -10.53 -26.92 23.30
CA LYS A 101 -10.57 -27.16 21.84
C LYS A 101 -9.35 -26.52 21.18
N ASP A 102 -8.31 -27.30 20.91
CA ASP A 102 -7.23 -26.80 20.05
C ASP A 102 -7.68 -26.88 18.58
N LEU A 103 -7.82 -25.72 17.94
CA LEU A 103 -8.11 -25.62 16.50
C LEU A 103 -6.83 -25.66 15.65
N GLY A 104 -5.67 -25.85 16.29
CA GLY A 104 -4.37 -25.86 15.66
C GLY A 104 -3.94 -24.47 15.18
N SER A 105 -2.92 -24.47 14.33
CA SER A 105 -2.37 -23.28 13.72
C SER A 105 -3.27 -22.80 12.58
N TYR A 106 -3.98 -21.69 12.78
CA TYR A 106 -4.74 -21.03 11.71
C TYR A 106 -3.84 -20.64 10.54
N LYS A 107 -2.55 -20.40 10.82
CA LYS A 107 -1.55 -20.17 9.79
C LYS A 107 -1.44 -21.36 8.85
N ASP A 108 -1.29 -22.56 9.41
CA ASP A 108 -1.05 -23.77 8.60
C ASP A 108 -2.32 -24.18 7.85
N LEU A 109 -3.51 -23.96 8.43
CA LEU A 109 -4.78 -24.15 7.71
C LEU A 109 -4.89 -23.26 6.47
N ILE A 110 -4.59 -21.96 6.58
CA ILE A 110 -4.65 -21.05 5.43
C ILE A 110 -3.55 -21.39 4.41
N ILE A 111 -2.34 -21.73 4.87
CA ILE A 111 -1.26 -22.15 3.97
C ILE A 111 -1.68 -23.40 3.19
N LYS A 112 -2.28 -24.38 3.87
CA LYS A 112 -2.79 -25.59 3.23
C LYS A 112 -3.83 -25.28 2.16
N ILE A 113 -4.81 -24.42 2.46
CA ILE A 113 -5.82 -24.00 1.48
C ILE A 113 -5.17 -23.35 0.25
N LEU A 114 -4.14 -22.52 0.44
CA LEU A 114 -3.41 -21.90 -0.67
C LEU A 114 -2.69 -22.96 -1.50
N THR A 115 -1.97 -23.90 -0.86
CA THR A 115 -1.20 -24.93 -1.55
C THR A 115 -2.08 -25.94 -2.27
N ASP A 116 -3.23 -26.30 -1.71
CA ASP A 116 -4.22 -27.19 -2.36
C ASP A 116 -4.75 -26.55 -3.67
N GLU A 117 -4.78 -25.22 -3.72
CA GLU A 117 -5.13 -24.42 -4.88
C GLU A 117 -3.91 -23.98 -5.71
N GLY A 118 -2.76 -24.62 -5.55
CA GLY A 118 -1.56 -24.39 -6.36
C GLY A 118 -0.83 -23.07 -6.11
N LEU A 119 -1.19 -22.34 -5.04
CA LEU A 119 -0.56 -21.07 -4.68
C LEU A 119 0.39 -21.24 -3.50
N THR A 120 1.43 -20.40 -3.47
CA THR A 120 2.39 -20.33 -2.37
C THR A 120 2.25 -19.02 -1.60
N HIS A 121 2.74 -19.01 -0.36
CA HIS A 121 2.70 -17.82 0.49
C HIS A 121 4.09 -17.22 0.67
N ASN A 122 4.14 -15.92 0.95
CA ASN A 122 5.38 -15.24 1.28
C ASN A 122 5.71 -15.43 2.77
N THR A 123 6.59 -16.37 3.07
CA THR A 123 7.00 -16.76 4.44
C THR A 123 7.42 -15.57 5.32
N ALA A 124 8.14 -14.60 4.77
CA ALA A 124 8.61 -13.41 5.51
C ALA A 124 7.45 -12.48 5.92
N LYS A 125 6.40 -12.46 5.10
CA LYS A 125 5.20 -11.64 5.28
C LYS A 125 4.10 -12.36 6.06
N THR A 126 4.13 -13.68 6.12
CA THR A 126 3.12 -14.52 6.76
C THR A 126 3.37 -14.65 8.26
N ARG A 127 2.40 -14.22 9.08
CA ARG A 127 2.52 -14.19 10.53
C ARG A 127 1.20 -14.48 11.23
N GLU A 128 1.29 -15.28 12.28
CA GLU A 128 0.22 -15.46 13.24
C GLU A 128 0.50 -14.61 14.48
N LEU A 129 -0.52 -13.90 14.96
CA LEU A 129 -0.44 -13.02 16.11
C LEU A 129 -1.53 -13.41 17.10
N LYS A 130 -1.13 -13.93 18.26
CA LYS A 130 -2.06 -14.27 19.34
C LYS A 130 -2.41 -13.02 20.15
N LEU A 131 -3.63 -12.49 20.06
CA LEU A 131 -3.99 -11.27 20.80
C LEU A 131 -4.17 -11.48 22.31
N ALA A 132 -4.10 -12.73 22.78
CA ALA A 132 -4.18 -13.09 24.18
C ALA A 132 -3.02 -12.60 25.04
N ASP A 133 -1.85 -12.41 24.42
CA ASP A 133 -0.64 -12.06 25.16
C ASP A 133 -0.65 -10.56 25.45
N SER A 134 -0.27 -10.18 26.66
CA SER A 134 -0.18 -8.78 27.10
C SER A 134 0.96 -8.00 26.43
N SER A 135 1.78 -8.64 25.61
CA SER A 135 2.84 -7.98 24.86
C SER A 135 2.29 -7.14 23.69
N PRO A 136 2.75 -5.89 23.51
CA PRO A 136 2.38 -5.09 22.34
C PRO A 136 2.75 -5.79 21.03
N LYS A 137 1.79 -5.86 20.10
CA LYS A 137 1.99 -6.50 18.79
C LYS A 137 1.82 -5.48 17.67
N LYS A 138 2.51 -5.71 16.57
CA LYS A 138 2.42 -4.85 15.39
C LYS A 138 2.39 -5.65 14.10
N PHE A 139 1.58 -5.19 13.16
CA PHE A 139 1.60 -5.67 11.78
C PHE A 139 1.26 -4.54 10.81
N GLU A 140 1.54 -4.75 9.53
CA GLU A 140 1.22 -3.78 8.48
C GLU A 140 0.24 -4.38 7.48
N TYR A 141 -0.70 -3.56 7.01
CA TYR A 141 -1.69 -3.91 6.00
C TYR A 141 -2.16 -2.63 5.30
N LEU A 142 -2.25 -2.67 3.96
CA LEU A 142 -2.69 -1.54 3.12
C LEU A 142 -1.98 -0.20 3.39
N GLY A 143 -0.69 -0.25 3.70
CA GLY A 143 0.13 0.94 3.96
C GLY A 143 -0.12 1.59 5.33
N TYR A 144 -0.78 0.89 6.24
CA TYR A 144 -0.91 1.26 7.65
C TYR A 144 -0.18 0.25 8.52
N ARG A 145 0.22 0.70 9.71
CA ARG A 145 0.77 -0.12 10.77
C ARG A 145 -0.19 -0.09 11.95
N PHE A 146 -0.64 -1.27 12.33
CA PHE A 146 -1.49 -1.51 13.49
C PHE A 146 -0.59 -1.75 14.69
N HIS A 147 -0.83 -1.00 15.76
CA HIS A 147 -0.21 -1.18 17.07
C HIS A 147 -1.29 -1.70 18.01
N LEU A 148 -1.18 -2.98 18.36
CA LEU A 148 -2.12 -3.69 19.21
C LEU A 148 -1.56 -3.68 20.62
N THR A 149 -2.28 -3.04 21.53
CA THR A 149 -1.93 -2.96 22.96
C THR A 149 -3.12 -3.42 23.80
N PRO A 150 -2.92 -3.79 25.08
CA PRO A 150 -4.03 -4.06 25.99
C PRO A 150 -5.00 -2.87 26.12
N ALA A 151 -4.52 -1.64 25.92
CA ALA A 151 -5.33 -0.42 25.97
C ALA A 151 -6.13 -0.13 24.68
N GLY A 152 -5.90 -0.90 23.60
CA GLY A 152 -6.60 -0.73 22.33
C GLY A 152 -5.67 -0.74 21.11
N ILE A 153 -6.22 -0.30 19.98
CA ILE A 153 -5.57 -0.31 18.67
C ILE A 153 -5.24 1.12 18.24
N ALA A 154 -3.97 1.38 17.96
CA ALA A 154 -3.53 2.61 17.33
C ALA A 154 -3.03 2.35 15.90
N LEU A 155 -3.26 3.29 14.99
CA LEU A 155 -2.83 3.19 13.59
C LEU A 155 -1.82 4.28 13.28
N SER A 156 -0.68 3.90 12.72
CA SER A 156 0.28 4.84 12.12
C SER A 156 0.46 4.54 10.63
N PRO A 157 1.09 5.42 9.84
CA PRO A 157 1.56 5.05 8.51
C PRO A 157 2.53 3.85 8.60
N SER A 158 2.58 3.03 7.55
CA SER A 158 3.57 1.94 7.47
C SER A 158 5.01 2.47 7.50
N ALA A 159 5.98 1.64 7.90
CA ALA A 159 7.39 2.03 7.85
C ALA A 159 7.80 2.48 6.45
N ALA A 160 7.37 1.76 5.42
CA ALA A 160 7.67 2.09 4.04
C ALA A 160 7.18 3.50 3.67
N LYS A 161 5.96 3.89 4.08
CA LYS A 161 5.44 5.26 3.86
C LYS A 161 6.29 6.30 4.60
N VAL A 162 6.65 6.05 5.86
CA VAL A 162 7.46 6.99 6.66
C VAL A 162 8.87 7.17 6.07
N VAL A 163 9.51 6.07 5.64
CA VAL A 163 10.80 6.10 4.94
C VAL A 163 10.68 6.88 3.63
N LYS A 164 9.61 6.68 2.87
CA LYS A 164 9.35 7.41 1.63
C LYS A 164 9.20 8.92 1.86
N TYR A 165 8.48 9.34 2.90
CA TYR A 165 8.39 10.76 3.26
C TYR A 165 9.76 11.35 3.62
N ASP A 166 10.55 10.62 4.41
CA ASP A 166 11.90 11.04 4.80
C ASP A 166 12.85 11.13 3.60
N ALA A 167 12.82 10.15 2.70
CA ALA A 167 13.62 10.12 1.47
C ALA A 167 13.28 11.32 0.57
N ARG A 168 11.98 11.58 0.35
CA ARG A 168 11.53 12.73 -0.45
C ARG A 168 11.92 14.07 0.17
N MET A 169 11.85 14.18 1.49
CA MET A 169 12.32 15.37 2.21
C MET A 169 13.83 15.54 2.02
N LYS A 170 14.64 14.49 2.23
CA LYS A 170 16.09 14.53 2.00
C LYS A 170 16.44 14.95 0.57
N ALA A 171 15.81 14.33 -0.42
CA ALA A 171 16.00 14.69 -1.83
C ALA A 171 15.62 16.16 -2.11
N THR A 172 14.53 16.65 -1.51
CA THR A 172 14.10 18.04 -1.64
C THR A 172 15.17 19.03 -1.16
N PHE A 173 15.79 18.79 -0.01
CA PHE A 173 16.87 19.64 0.49
C PHE A 173 18.17 19.47 -0.28
N ALA A 174 18.52 18.24 -0.71
CA ALA A 174 19.70 18.00 -1.54
C ALA A 174 19.62 18.76 -2.87
N GLU A 175 18.48 18.73 -3.56
CA GLU A 175 18.28 19.51 -4.79
C GLU A 175 18.32 21.01 -4.54
N TYR A 176 17.77 21.49 -3.42
CA TYR A 176 17.86 22.91 -3.07
C TYR A 176 19.32 23.37 -2.96
N TRP A 177 20.17 22.63 -2.25
CA TRP A 177 21.57 22.99 -2.08
C TRP A 177 22.36 22.94 -3.39
N ARG A 178 22.03 21.99 -4.27
CA ARG A 178 22.62 21.88 -5.61
C ARG A 178 22.25 23.04 -6.53
N GLU A 179 20.98 23.45 -6.52
CA GLU A 179 20.48 24.49 -7.43
C GLU A 179 20.70 25.91 -6.91
N ARG A 180 20.79 26.09 -5.59
CA ARG A 180 20.91 27.42 -4.95
C ARG A 180 22.03 28.30 -5.52
N PRO A 181 23.24 27.81 -5.84
CA PRO A 181 24.30 28.66 -6.41
C PRO A 181 23.99 29.17 -7.82
N VAL A 182 23.22 28.42 -8.60
CA VAL A 182 22.92 28.70 -10.01
C VAL A 182 21.63 29.52 -10.17
N ASP A 183 20.56 29.10 -9.49
CA ASP A 183 19.27 29.80 -9.51
C ASP A 183 18.70 29.91 -8.08
N PRO A 184 19.12 30.93 -7.31
CA PRO A 184 18.67 31.12 -5.93
C PRO A 184 17.15 31.31 -5.80
N LYS A 185 16.52 31.98 -6.78
CA LYS A 185 15.08 32.28 -6.76
C LYS A 185 14.25 31.05 -7.11
N GLY A 186 14.65 30.29 -8.13
CA GLY A 186 14.01 29.02 -8.47
C GLY A 186 14.18 27.98 -7.38
N ALA A 187 15.40 27.79 -6.86
CA ALA A 187 15.65 26.85 -5.75
C ALA A 187 14.75 27.14 -4.54
N TYR A 188 14.57 28.42 -4.20
CA TYR A 188 13.62 28.86 -3.17
C TYR A 188 12.18 28.40 -3.46
N ARG A 189 11.66 28.73 -4.65
CA ARG A 189 10.27 28.41 -5.03
C ARG A 189 10.04 26.90 -5.04
N LYS A 190 10.98 26.14 -5.59
CA LYS A 190 10.91 24.67 -5.67
C LYS A 190 10.93 24.03 -4.28
N LEU A 191 11.81 24.48 -3.38
CA LEU A 191 11.86 24.00 -2.00
C LEU A 191 10.53 24.24 -1.27
N VAL A 192 10.02 25.47 -1.31
CA VAL A 192 8.74 25.82 -0.67
C VAL A 192 7.59 24.98 -1.24
N GLY A 193 7.50 24.85 -2.57
CA GLY A 193 6.47 24.05 -3.22
C GLY A 193 6.51 22.58 -2.81
N ARG A 194 7.71 21.98 -2.74
CA ARG A 194 7.91 20.57 -2.35
C ARG A 194 7.58 20.33 -0.88
N ILE A 195 7.99 21.23 0.03
CA ILE A 195 7.64 21.09 1.45
C ILE A 195 6.12 21.25 1.64
N LYS A 196 5.49 22.24 1.00
CA LYS A 196 4.02 22.37 1.00
C LYS A 196 3.33 21.09 0.54
N PHE A 197 3.82 20.48 -0.55
CA PHE A 197 3.28 19.22 -1.06
C PHE A 197 3.46 18.05 -0.08
N LEU A 198 4.63 17.93 0.55
CA LEU A 198 4.91 16.86 1.52
C LEU A 198 4.09 17.00 2.80
N THR A 199 3.91 18.22 3.29
CA THR A 199 3.25 18.49 4.58
C THR A 199 1.75 18.77 4.46
N GLY A 200 1.19 18.89 3.26
CA GLY A 200 -0.19 19.32 3.04
C GLY A 200 -0.97 18.39 2.12
N ASN A 201 -2.10 18.89 1.64
CA ASN A 201 -2.99 18.21 0.71
C ASN A 201 -3.16 19.04 -0.56
N THR A 202 -3.40 18.38 -1.68
CA THR A 202 -3.66 19.03 -2.97
C THR A 202 -4.78 18.31 -3.69
N ARG A 203 -5.56 19.08 -4.45
CA ARG A 203 -6.43 18.53 -5.49
C ARG A 203 -5.60 18.35 -6.75
N LEU A 204 -5.80 17.22 -7.43
CA LEU A 204 -5.17 16.96 -8.72
C LEU A 204 -6.08 17.50 -9.82
N SER A 205 -5.63 18.56 -10.50
CA SER A 205 -6.26 19.06 -11.72
C SER A 205 -6.27 17.96 -12.80
N ASN A 206 -7.34 17.89 -13.58
CA ASN A 206 -7.53 16.94 -14.70
C ASN A 206 -7.76 15.46 -14.33
N SER A 207 -8.02 15.13 -13.05
CA SER A 207 -8.58 13.83 -12.71
C SER A 207 -10.10 13.85 -12.90
N LYS A 208 -10.69 12.81 -13.52
CA LYS A 208 -12.14 12.69 -13.79
C LYS A 208 -13.04 12.90 -12.55
N SER A 209 -12.48 12.91 -11.34
CA SER A 209 -13.17 13.01 -10.06
C SER A 209 -12.61 14.04 -9.07
N SER A 210 -11.77 15.01 -9.51
CA SER A 210 -11.11 15.97 -8.58
C SER A 210 -10.39 15.28 -7.42
N ALA A 211 -9.66 14.20 -7.73
CA ALA A 211 -8.96 13.36 -6.78
C ALA A 211 -8.07 14.18 -5.85
N VAL A 212 -8.15 13.88 -4.56
CA VAL A 212 -7.36 14.55 -3.53
C VAL A 212 -6.24 13.62 -3.08
N THR A 213 -5.04 14.16 -2.94
CA THR A 213 -3.90 13.45 -2.36
C THR A 213 -3.17 14.36 -1.39
N GLY A 214 -2.49 13.78 -0.41
CA GLY A 214 -1.78 14.57 0.59
C GLY A 214 -1.50 13.81 1.85
N ILE A 215 -0.93 14.51 2.83
CA ILE A 215 -0.59 13.90 4.12
C ILE A 215 -1.81 13.31 4.83
N TYR A 216 -2.96 13.98 4.79
CA TYR A 216 -4.21 13.48 5.37
C TYR A 216 -4.80 12.36 4.52
N PHE A 217 -5.07 12.62 3.23
CA PHE A 217 -5.80 11.68 2.38
C PHE A 217 -5.07 10.36 2.16
N ASN A 218 -3.73 10.36 2.17
CA ASN A 218 -2.94 9.13 2.06
C ASN A 218 -2.82 8.34 3.38
N ASN A 219 -3.30 8.91 4.49
CA ASN A 219 -3.18 8.36 5.84
C ASN A 219 -4.45 8.59 6.68
N SER A 220 -5.63 8.63 6.06
CA SER A 220 -6.86 9.19 6.64
C SER A 220 -7.34 8.52 7.93
N ILE A 221 -6.94 7.28 8.16
CA ILE A 221 -7.30 6.48 9.36
C ILE A 221 -6.18 6.42 10.42
N VAL A 222 -5.12 7.22 10.27
CA VAL A 222 -4.05 7.30 11.28
C VAL A 222 -4.57 7.94 12.56
N THR A 223 -4.30 7.29 13.69
CA THR A 223 -4.61 7.77 15.04
C THR A 223 -3.35 8.07 15.85
N ASP A 224 -2.22 7.41 15.55
CA ASP A 224 -0.91 7.68 16.15
C ASP A 224 -0.06 8.60 15.26
N LEU A 225 0.11 9.84 15.71
CA LEU A 225 0.89 10.87 15.02
C LEU A 225 2.39 10.85 15.36
N THR A 226 2.88 9.89 16.15
CA THR A 226 4.29 9.82 16.58
C THR A 226 5.26 9.84 15.39
N SER A 227 4.90 9.14 14.30
CA SER A 227 5.69 9.13 13.06
C SER A 227 5.74 10.51 12.39
N PHE A 228 4.63 11.26 12.39
CA PHE A 228 4.59 12.63 11.85
C PHE A 228 5.36 13.61 12.74
N LYS A 229 5.26 13.50 14.07
CA LYS A 229 6.07 14.30 15.01
C LYS A 229 7.57 14.09 14.78
N ARG A 230 7.99 12.86 14.46
CA ARG A 230 9.38 12.56 14.11
C ARG A 230 9.79 13.20 12.77
N LEU A 231 8.94 13.16 11.76
CA LEU A 231 9.19 13.84 10.48
C LEU A 231 9.28 15.35 10.68
N ASP A 232 8.42 15.95 11.51
CA ASP A 232 8.47 17.37 11.85
C ASP A 232 9.77 17.77 12.55
N ARG A 233 10.27 16.95 13.48
CA ARG A 233 11.56 17.18 14.12
C ARG A 233 12.70 17.19 13.10
N ARG A 234 12.70 16.23 12.17
CA ARG A 234 13.70 16.16 11.09
C ARG A 234 13.59 17.35 10.14
N LEU A 235 12.38 17.74 9.76
CA LEU A 235 12.13 18.92 8.94
C LEU A 235 12.63 20.19 9.64
N LYS A 236 12.38 20.34 10.95
CA LYS A 236 12.87 21.47 11.75
C LYS A 236 14.39 21.57 11.73
N ILE A 237 15.10 20.44 11.87
CA ILE A 237 16.58 20.39 11.78
C ILE A 237 17.04 20.89 10.41
N ARG A 238 16.46 20.35 9.32
CA ARG A 238 16.80 20.76 7.95
C ARG A 238 16.51 22.24 7.66
N ILE A 239 15.42 22.77 8.22
CA ILE A 239 15.09 24.20 8.09
C ILE A 239 16.14 25.06 8.81
N ALA A 240 16.63 24.63 9.98
CA ALA A 240 17.65 25.37 10.74
C ALA A 240 18.99 25.47 9.99
N GLU A 241 19.32 24.49 9.13
CA GLU A 241 20.51 24.51 8.26
C GLU A 241 20.45 25.60 7.16
N LEU A 242 19.27 26.17 6.88
CA LEU A 242 19.09 27.16 5.82
C LEU A 242 19.66 28.52 6.24
N LYS A 243 20.47 29.17 5.40
CA LYS A 243 21.07 30.49 5.73
C LYS A 243 20.09 31.67 5.73
N ARG A 244 18.93 31.56 5.06
CA ARG A 244 17.99 32.69 4.87
C ARG A 244 16.87 32.68 5.90
N SER A 245 16.81 33.71 6.74
CA SER A 245 15.79 33.86 7.80
C SER A 245 14.36 33.93 7.27
N SER A 246 14.11 34.58 6.14
CA SER A 246 12.78 34.65 5.51
C SER A 246 12.27 33.27 5.08
N LEU A 247 13.14 32.45 4.49
CA LEU A 247 12.83 31.08 4.09
C LEU A 247 12.58 30.19 5.32
N GLN A 248 13.39 30.33 6.36
CA GLN A 248 13.17 29.63 7.63
C GLN A 248 11.80 29.96 8.23
N LYS A 249 11.44 31.26 8.29
CA LYS A 249 10.14 31.72 8.78
C LYS A 249 9.00 31.09 7.98
N GLN A 250 9.09 31.09 6.65
CA GLN A 250 8.05 30.51 5.80
C GLN A 250 7.89 29.00 6.01
N LEU A 251 8.98 28.25 6.10
CA LEU A 251 8.95 26.79 6.22
C LEU A 251 8.59 26.30 7.64
N LYS A 252 8.89 27.09 8.69
CA LYS A 252 8.62 26.71 10.10
C LYS A 252 7.14 26.37 10.39
N HIS A 253 6.22 26.96 9.64
CA HIS A 253 4.78 26.74 9.77
C HIS A 253 4.27 25.51 9.00
N LEU A 254 5.11 24.89 8.17
CA LEU A 254 4.77 23.69 7.39
C LEU A 254 5.21 22.45 8.18
N LYS A 255 4.23 21.72 8.71
CA LYS A 255 4.45 20.50 9.51
C LYS A 255 3.50 19.40 9.06
N PHE A 256 3.99 18.17 9.00
CA PHE A 256 3.22 16.97 8.71
C PHE A 256 2.06 16.79 9.69
N THR A 257 2.28 17.01 10.99
CA THR A 257 1.20 16.95 12.00
C THR A 257 0.10 17.96 11.72
N THR A 258 0.44 19.24 11.65
CA THR A 258 -0.57 20.29 11.43
C THR A 258 -1.29 20.16 10.09
N GLY A 259 -0.60 19.72 9.04
CA GLY A 259 -1.24 19.52 7.75
C GLY A 259 -2.13 18.27 7.68
N PHE A 260 -1.84 17.27 8.53
CA PHE A 260 -2.71 16.12 8.75
C PHE A 260 -3.97 16.52 9.52
N GLU A 261 -3.80 17.10 10.71
CA GLU A 261 -4.90 17.45 11.63
C GLU A 261 -5.82 18.53 11.04
N GLN A 262 -5.24 19.61 10.50
CA GLN A 262 -5.99 20.74 9.93
C GLN A 262 -6.41 20.50 8.48
N ARG A 263 -6.06 19.35 7.89
CA ARG A 263 -6.27 19.01 6.47
C ARG A 263 -5.84 20.15 5.53
N ARG A 264 -4.72 20.81 5.81
CA ARG A 264 -4.29 22.03 5.09
C ARG A 264 -4.15 21.76 3.59
N TYR A 265 -4.76 22.61 2.77
CA TYR A 265 -4.70 22.52 1.32
C TYR A 265 -3.70 23.50 0.71
N HIS A 266 -3.07 23.06 -0.37
CA HIS A 266 -2.27 23.86 -1.27
C HIS A 266 -2.72 23.57 -2.69
N ASN A 267 -2.96 24.63 -3.46
CA ASN A 267 -3.26 24.51 -4.87
C ASN A 267 -1.95 24.57 -5.65
N PHE A 268 -1.79 23.64 -6.58
CA PHE A 268 -0.66 23.60 -7.50
C PHE A 268 -1.19 23.52 -8.91
N SER A 269 -0.63 24.34 -9.80
CA SER A 269 -0.83 24.17 -11.23
C SER A 269 -0.17 22.87 -11.71
N THR A 270 -0.57 22.39 -12.88
CA THR A 270 0.02 21.19 -13.51
C THR A 270 1.54 21.33 -13.68
N ARG A 271 2.03 22.52 -14.04
CA ARG A 271 3.47 22.81 -14.17
C ARG A 271 4.20 22.73 -12.83
N GLU A 272 3.60 23.23 -11.75
CA GLU A 272 4.18 23.13 -10.41
C GLU A 272 4.23 21.69 -9.92
N LEU A 273 3.18 20.89 -10.14
CA LEU A 273 3.17 19.46 -9.79
C LEU A 273 4.26 18.69 -10.52
N GLN A 274 4.44 18.94 -11.83
CA GLN A 274 5.52 18.33 -12.62
C GLN A 274 6.90 18.69 -12.05
N MET A 275 7.10 19.96 -11.68
CA MET A 275 8.34 20.42 -11.04
C MET A 275 8.58 19.76 -9.68
N ILE A 276 7.54 19.66 -8.85
CA ILE A 276 7.61 19.09 -7.49
C ILE A 276 8.04 17.63 -7.58
N VAL A 277 7.35 16.85 -8.43
CA VAL A 277 7.58 15.40 -8.55
C VAL A 277 8.91 15.06 -9.25
N LYS A 278 9.46 15.98 -10.06
CA LYS A 278 10.76 15.76 -10.77
C LYS A 278 11.90 15.38 -9.83
N ALA A 279 11.92 15.90 -8.60
CA ALA A 279 12.92 15.57 -7.58
C ALA A 279 12.91 14.09 -7.14
N TRP A 280 11.81 13.38 -7.42
CA TRP A 280 11.51 12.05 -6.90
C TRP A 280 11.25 11.04 -8.02
N LYS A 281 11.53 11.39 -9.29
CA LYS A 281 11.32 10.48 -10.44
C LYS A 281 12.28 9.28 -10.47
N HIS A 282 13.36 9.32 -9.67
CA HIS A 282 14.40 8.30 -9.63
C HIS A 282 14.62 7.72 -8.21
N GLY A 283 13.62 7.81 -7.31
CA GLY A 283 13.73 7.32 -5.93
C GLY A 283 12.41 7.04 -5.23
#